data_AF-A0AAU0PKC8-F1
#
_entry.id   AF-A0AAU0PKC8-F1
#
_cell.length_a   1.000
_cell.length_b   1.000
_cell.length_c   1.000
_cell.angle_alpha   90.00
_cell.angle_beta   90.00
_cell.angle_gamma   90.00
#
_symmetry.space_group_name_H-M   'P 1'
#
loop_
_entity.id
_entity.type
_entity.pdbx_description
1 polymer ?
#
loop_
_entity_poly.entity_id
_entity_poly.type
_entity_poly.pdbx_seq_one_letter_code
_entity_poly.pdbx_strand_id
1 'polypeptide(L)' 'MLVTLNIKNESKKDSFLNFLATLDYIEIKSQQNIKKNNSEKKDKFKDFAGLWQDRDITLKDIREKAWK' A
#
# COMPACT_ATOMS: atom_id res chain seq x y z
N MET A 1 6.17 25.49 9.25
CA MET A 1 7.10 25.71 8.11
C MET A 1 7.49 24.34 7.57
N LEU A 2 7.41 24.12 6.26
CA LEU A 2 7.74 22.85 5.62
C LEU A 2 9.02 23.05 4.81
N VAL A 3 10.03 22.21 5.07
CA VAL A 3 11.34 22.29 4.41
C VAL A 3 11.55 21.01 3.60
N THR A 4 11.73 21.16 2.29
CA THR A 4 11.96 20.03 1.36
C THR A 4 13.40 20.08 0.86
N LEU A 5 14.18 19.02 1.13
CA LEU A 5 15.52 18.86 0.60
C LEU A 5 15.54 17.86 -0.56
N ASN A 6 16.18 18.25 -1.66
CA ASN A 6 16.45 17.35 -2.79
C ASN A 6 17.93 16.93 -2.77
N ILE A 7 18.19 15.65 -2.52
CA ILE A 7 19.54 15.09 -2.45
C ILE A 7 19.89 14.49 -3.82
N LYS A 8 20.80 15.13 -4.56
CA LYS A 8 21.21 14.71 -5.92
C LYS A 8 22.02 13.39 -5.95
N ASN A 9 22.65 13.01 -4.84
CA ASN A 9 23.51 11.83 -4.76
C ASN A 9 22.92 10.83 -3.76
N GLU A 10 22.25 9.80 -4.28
CA GLU A 10 21.60 8.78 -3.46
C GLU A 10 22.58 8.03 -2.56
N SER A 11 23.82 7.78 -3.00
CA SER A 11 24.82 7.08 -2.21
C SER A 11 25.24 7.84 -0.95
N LYS A 12 25.01 9.15 -0.89
CA LYS A 12 25.32 10.00 0.28
C LYS A 12 24.09 10.33 1.13
N LYS A 13 22.90 9.91 0.68
CA LYS A 13 21.63 10.16 1.39
C LYS A 13 21.68 9.62 2.80
N ASP A 14 22.12 8.37 2.97
CA ASP A 14 22.11 7.71 4.27
C ASP A 14 23.09 8.37 5.25
N SER A 15 24.29 8.73 4.80
CA SER A 15 25.24 9.50 5.63
C SER A 15 24.68 10.86 6.05
N PHE A 16 23.97 11.55 5.15
CA PHE A 16 23.37 12.85 5.43
C PHE A 16 22.19 12.74 6.41
N LEU A 17 21.33 11.73 6.24
CA LEU A 17 20.25 11.44 7.19
C LEU A 17 20.81 11.07 8.57
N ASN A 18 21.88 10.27 8.62
CA ASN A 18 22.55 9.93 9.88
C ASN A 18 23.14 11.17 10.56
N PHE A 19 23.74 12.10 9.80
CA PHE A 19 24.19 13.38 10.36
C PHE A 19 23.03 14.19 10.94
N LEU A 20 21.93 14.32 10.21
CA LEU A 20 20.74 15.03 10.72
C LEU A 20 20.18 14.37 11.98
N ALA A 21 20.27 13.05 12.10
CA ALA A 21 19.81 12.31 13.28
C ALA A 21 20.69 12.56 14.53
N THR A 22 21.90 13.10 14.37
CA THR A 22 22.76 13.48 15.51
C THR A 22 22.34 14.78 16.18
N LEU A 23 21.45 15.55 15.55
CA LEU A 23 21.03 16.84 16.06
C LEU A 23 19.79 16.68 16.94
N ASP A 24 19.92 17.02 18.21
CA ASP A 24 18.91 16.81 19.27
C ASP A 24 17.55 17.48 18.99
N TYR A 25 17.51 18.42 18.05
CA TYR A 25 16.33 19.19 17.66
C TYR A 25 15.73 18.76 16.31
N ILE A 26 16.27 17.72 15.66
CA ILE A 26 15.80 17.24 14.36
C ILE A 26 15.21 15.84 14.51
N GLU A 27 13.89 15.75 14.35
CA GLU A 27 13.18 14.48 14.26
C GLU A 27 13.00 14.08 12.78
N ILE A 28 13.72 13.04 12.34
CA ILE A 28 13.57 12.51 10.98
C ILE A 28 12.33 11.63 10.91
N LYS A 29 11.20 12.21 10.50
CA LYS A 29 9.99 11.45 10.18
C LYS A 29 10.18 10.72 8.86
N SER A 30 10.79 9.54 8.94
CA SER A 30 10.92 8.64 7.78
C SER A 30 9.53 8.24 7.28
N GLN A 31 9.18 8.66 6.06
CA GLN A 31 7.99 8.20 5.36
C GLN A 31 8.12 6.74 4.85
N GLN A 32 9.04 5.95 5.41
CA GLN A 32 9.28 4.55 5.01
C GLN A 32 8.32 3.56 5.66
N ASN A 33 7.42 3.98 6.55
CA ASN A 33 6.25 3.16 6.94
C ASN A 33 5.06 3.30 5.99
N ILE A 34 5.31 3.68 4.74
CA ILE A 34 4.55 3.16 3.60
C ILE A 34 5.37 2.01 2.99
N LYS A 35 5.89 1.11 3.83
CA LYS A 35 6.22 -0.24 3.38
C LYS A 35 4.91 -0.81 2.88
N LYS A 36 4.84 -0.98 1.57
CA LYS A 36 3.92 -1.87 0.87
C LYS A 36 3.68 -3.11 1.74
N ASN A 37 2.55 -3.19 2.42
CA ASN A 37 1.92 -4.47 2.75
C ASN A 37 1.41 -5.08 1.42
N ASN A 38 2.33 -5.40 0.51
CA ASN A 38 2.08 -6.22 -0.66
C ASN A 38 2.60 -7.65 -0.46
N SER A 39 3.17 -7.98 0.71
CA SER A 39 3.32 -9.37 1.11
C SER A 39 1.95 -9.87 1.56
N GLU A 40 1.34 -10.73 0.74
CA GLU A 40 0.09 -11.45 0.99
C GLU A 40 -1.23 -10.75 0.63
N LYS A 41 -1.32 -10.12 -0.54
CA LYS A 41 -2.53 -10.36 -1.34
C LYS A 41 -2.38 -11.73 -2.00
N LYS A 42 -2.49 -12.79 -1.19
CA LYS A 42 -2.94 -14.09 -1.70
C LYS A 42 -4.16 -13.78 -2.56
N ASP A 43 -4.17 -14.29 -3.78
CA ASP A 43 -5.23 -14.07 -4.76
C ASP A 43 -6.55 -14.61 -4.19
N LYS A 44 -7.21 -13.80 -3.34
CA LYS A 44 -8.43 -14.16 -2.59
C LYS A 44 -9.57 -14.52 -3.53
N PHE A 45 -9.44 -14.20 -4.83
CA PHE A 45 -10.36 -14.58 -5.86
C PHE A 45 -10.58 -16.10 -5.90
N LYS A 46 -9.54 -16.89 -5.63
CA LYS A 46 -9.64 -18.36 -5.54
C LYS A 46 -10.48 -18.83 -4.35
N ASP A 47 -10.51 -18.06 -3.27
CA ASP A 47 -11.31 -18.39 -2.07
C ASP A 47 -12.82 -18.23 -2.31
N PHE A 48 -13.22 -17.54 -3.40
CA PHE A 48 -14.62 -17.38 -3.79
C PHE A 48 -15.08 -18.40 -4.85
N ALA A 49 -14.19 -19.28 -5.34
CA ALA A 49 -14.55 -20.34 -6.26
C ALA A 49 -15.49 -21.36 -5.59
N GLY A 50 -16.57 -21.76 -6.26
CA GLY A 50 -17.52 -22.75 -5.74
C GLY A 50 -18.65 -22.20 -4.85
N LEU A 51 -18.61 -20.93 -4.44
CA LEU A 51 -19.71 -20.29 -3.67
C LEU A 51 -21.07 -20.30 -4.38
N TRP A 52 -21.04 -20.49 -5.70
CA TRP A 52 -22.20 -20.49 -6.58
C TRP A 52 -22.56 -21.89 -7.09
N GLN A 53 -21.84 -22.94 -6.68
CA GLN A 53 -22.02 -24.30 -7.22
C GLN A 53 -23.44 -24.85 -7.00
N ASP A 54 -24.03 -24.58 -5.83
CA ASP A 54 -25.35 -25.08 -5.45
C ASP A 54 -26.46 -24.02 -5.58
N ARG A 55 -26.18 -22.91 -6.28
CA ARG A 55 -27.16 -21.83 -6.47
C ARG A 55 -27.65 -21.83 -7.91
N ASP A 56 -28.97 -21.86 -8.06
CA ASP A 56 -29.62 -21.59 -9.34
C ASP A 56 -29.62 -20.07 -9.57
N ILE A 57 -28.63 -19.59 -10.33
CA ILE A 57 -28.45 -18.17 -10.63
C ILE A 57 -28.61 -17.99 -12.13
N THR A 58 -29.64 -17.26 -12.53
CA THR A 58 -29.81 -16.88 -13.92
C THR A 58 -29.09 -15.55 -14.22
N LEU A 59 -28.70 -15.35 -15.48
CA LEU A 59 -28.13 -14.07 -15.93
C LEU A 59 -29.07 -12.89 -15.71
N LYS A 60 -30.39 -13.13 -15.68
CA LYS A 60 -31.39 -12.10 -15.44
C LYS A 60 -31.33 -11.61 -13.99
N ASP A 61 -31.26 -12.54 -13.03
CA ASP A 61 -31.18 -12.23 -11.60
C ASP A 61 -29.93 -11.41 -11.23
N ILE A 62 -28.81 -11.70 -11.89
CA ILE A 62 -27.55 -10.95 -11.69
C ILE A 62 -27.72 -9.50 -12.18
N ARG A 63 -28.31 -9.31 -13.36
CA ARG A 63 -28.49 -7.98 -13.96
C ARG A 63 -29.44 -7.11 -13.14
N GLU A 64 -30.55 -7.68 -12.65
CA GLU A 64 -31.50 -6.95 -11.81
C GLU A 64 -30.88 -6.49 -10.48
N LYS A 65 -29.99 -7.29 -9.87
CA LYS A 65 -29.31 -6.93 -8.62
C LYS A 65 -28.14 -5.95 -8.80
N ALA A 66 -27.48 -5.97 -9.96
CA ALA A 66 -26.30 -5.14 -10.21
C ALA A 66 -26.64 -3.67 -10.55
N TRP A 67 -27.83 -3.42 -11.09
CA TRP A 67 -28.26 -2.09 -11.57
C TRP A 67 -29.39 -1.49 -10.74
N LYS A 68 -29.56 -1.96 -9.50
CA LYS A 68 -30.56 -1.42 -8.57
C LYS A 68 -30.06 -0.17 -7.86
#